data_AF-W0GNA4-F1
#
_entry.id   AF-W0GNA4-F1
#
_cell.length_a   1.000
_cell.length_b   1.000
_cell.length_c   1.000
_cell.angle_alpha   90.00
_cell.angle_beta   90.00
_cell.angle_gamma   90.00
#
_symmetry.space_group_name_H-M   'P 1'
#
loop_
_entity.id
_entity.type
_entity.pdbx_description
1 polymer ?
#
loop_
_entity_poly.entity_id
_entity_poly.type
_entity_poly.pdbx_seq_one_letter_code
_entity_poly.pdbx_strand_id
1 'polypeptide(L)'
;MTNNLNSTVTPQSKRWITTITNDVNDKLQQFSNHKISFKYSSKNLRVFAAIMLSAGLLFLVFTIYFLAASKSLHGVFLIVDIVFLVIGALLFLIGIIFYVKWYISDNYEQKILKVLDFQKYYQLAFLDEFAGKIELDDISTNFKIAPNAFVPCEGKIRVDRVLNLHHRNFRCSFGTLTQEIRRSYVDSQGRRRTTYYWNRFPFLNSIILNKNIEVNAVIKPAKSFLKIFKTKDNTNLESSEFEKMYAVDADDQIMIRKLLVPKVIANLINLGNTVNNIPQMNFTENYLTYGFEKFSVGGWQDPTGALAGIDLKGSWEDIPNDICNKIIADLQYFRRVFEWVAAYDLIGEDL
;
A
#
# COMPACT_ATOMS: atom_id res chain seq x y z
N MET A 1 5.30 12.28 -5.54
CA MET A 1 4.80 13.66 -5.47
C MET A 1 4.25 13.87 -4.06
N THR A 2 4.93 14.70 -3.28
CA THR A 2 4.58 15.02 -1.89
C THR A 2 3.53 16.13 -1.89
N ASN A 3 2.26 15.76 -1.81
CA ASN A 3 1.20 16.71 -1.50
C ASN A 3 1.17 16.91 0.02
N ASN A 4 1.43 18.15 0.44
CA ASN A 4 1.21 18.63 1.79
C ASN A 4 -0.26 18.46 2.16
N LEU A 5 -0.57 17.41 2.93
CA LEU A 5 -1.87 17.23 3.59
C LEU A 5 -1.84 17.97 4.93
N ASN A 6 -1.91 19.30 4.87
CA ASN A 6 -2.43 20.07 6.02
C ASN A 6 -3.96 20.04 5.94
N SER A 7 -4.55 18.88 6.24
CA SER A 7 -5.97 18.79 6.53
C SER A 7 -6.17 19.18 8.00
N THR A 8 -6.88 20.27 8.22
CA THR A 8 -7.33 20.76 9.53
C THR A 8 -8.11 19.65 10.25
N VAL A 9 -7.45 19.03 11.22
CA VAL A 9 -7.96 18.00 12.12
C VAL A 9 -9.04 18.63 13.00
N THR A 10 -10.31 18.21 12.84
CA THR A 10 -11.46 18.70 13.63
C THR A 10 -11.33 18.31 15.11
N PRO A 11 -11.90 19.05 16.06
CA PRO A 11 -11.70 18.81 17.50
C PRO A 11 -12.10 17.40 18.01
N GLN A 12 -13.00 16.72 17.30
CA GLN A 12 -13.54 15.39 17.67
C GLN A 12 -12.51 14.27 17.43
N SER A 13 -11.78 14.33 16.31
CA SER A 13 -10.71 13.39 15.92
C SER A 13 -9.55 13.24 16.92
N LYS A 14 -9.50 14.06 17.98
CA LYS A 14 -8.44 14.01 19.01
C LYS A 14 -8.64 12.90 20.05
N ARG A 15 -9.86 12.39 20.25
CA ARG A 15 -10.13 11.45 21.35
C ARG A 15 -9.55 10.06 21.09
N TRP A 16 -9.79 9.51 19.90
CA TRP A 16 -9.24 8.20 19.54
C TRP A 16 -7.71 8.25 19.44
N ILE A 17 -7.13 9.34 18.92
CA ILE A 17 -5.68 9.56 18.86
C ILE A 17 -5.08 9.48 20.26
N THR A 18 -5.65 10.21 21.23
CA THR A 18 -5.15 10.20 22.61
C THR A 18 -5.23 8.80 23.24
N THR A 19 -6.35 8.10 22.99
CA THR A 19 -6.57 6.74 23.51
C THR A 19 -5.56 5.75 22.95
N ILE A 20 -5.31 5.79 21.64
CA ILE A 20 -4.31 4.95 20.98
C ILE A 20 -2.92 5.31 21.46
N THR A 21 -2.58 6.60 21.53
CA THR A 21 -1.27 7.03 22.00
C THR A 21 -0.96 6.50 23.40
N ASN A 22 -1.93 6.54 24.31
CA ASN A 22 -1.76 5.99 25.66
C ASN A 22 -1.61 4.47 25.64
N ASP A 23 -2.48 3.73 24.94
CA ASP A 23 -2.42 2.26 24.83
C ASP A 23 -1.10 1.78 24.18
N VAL A 24 -0.65 2.46 23.13
CA VAL A 24 0.65 2.22 22.50
C VAL A 24 1.77 2.48 23.49
N ASN A 25 1.80 3.63 24.16
CA ASN A 25 2.84 3.96 25.14
C ASN A 25 2.91 2.95 26.28
N ASP A 26 1.76 2.50 26.81
CA ASP A 26 1.69 1.49 27.85
C ASP A 26 2.27 0.15 27.38
N LYS A 27 1.94 -0.28 26.15
CA LYS A 27 2.52 -1.49 25.55
C LYS A 27 4.02 -1.35 25.28
N LEU A 28 4.47 -0.16 24.90
CA LEU A 28 5.89 0.15 24.69
C LEU A 28 6.69 0.09 26.00
N GLN A 29 6.09 0.31 27.17
CA GLN A 29 6.82 0.17 28.45
C GLN A 29 7.45 -1.21 28.63
N GLN A 30 6.85 -2.27 28.08
CA GLN A 30 7.39 -3.64 28.09
C GLN A 30 8.76 -3.78 27.39
N PHE A 31 9.11 -2.81 26.55
CA PHE A 31 10.32 -2.78 25.74
C PHE A 31 11.27 -1.63 26.10
N SER A 32 10.90 -0.81 27.09
CA SER A 32 11.53 0.47 27.47
C SER A 32 13.04 0.40 27.75
N ASN A 33 13.56 -0.77 28.11
CA ASN A 33 15.00 -1.00 28.31
C ASN A 33 15.82 -0.84 27.00
N HIS A 34 15.18 -0.73 25.84
CA HIS A 34 15.83 -0.68 24.54
C HIS A 34 15.31 0.50 23.71
N LYS A 35 15.82 1.71 23.98
CA LYS A 35 15.57 2.90 23.15
C LYS A 35 16.27 2.79 21.79
N ILE A 36 15.68 2.00 20.90
CA ILE A 36 16.21 1.74 19.56
C ILE A 36 15.65 2.78 18.58
N SER A 37 16.50 3.17 17.62
CA SER A 37 16.06 3.98 16.49
C SER A 37 15.71 3.07 15.31
N PHE A 38 14.49 3.22 14.79
CA PHE A 38 13.96 2.47 13.65
C PHE A 38 14.38 3.05 12.30
N LYS A 39 15.06 4.21 12.30
CA LYS A 39 15.72 4.79 11.12
C LYS A 39 16.66 3.80 10.42
N TYR A 40 17.17 2.81 11.15
CA TYR A 40 18.10 1.79 10.68
C TYR A 40 17.42 0.53 10.12
N SER A 41 16.09 0.39 10.14
CA SER A 41 15.35 -0.75 9.57
C SER A 41 15.36 -0.76 8.03
N SER A 42 15.75 0.36 7.39
CA SER A 42 15.64 0.53 5.94
C SER A 42 16.50 -0.43 5.11
N LYS A 43 15.95 -0.87 3.97
CA LYS A 43 16.62 -1.71 2.96
C LYS A 43 17.97 -1.15 2.48
N ASN A 44 18.10 0.18 2.43
CA ASN A 44 19.33 0.86 2.01
C ASN A 44 20.48 0.63 2.98
N LEU A 45 20.20 0.58 4.29
CA LEU A 45 21.23 0.34 5.29
C LEU A 45 21.75 -1.11 5.23
N ARG A 46 20.86 -2.08 4.95
CA ARG A 46 21.26 -3.47 4.72
C ARG A 46 22.19 -3.60 3.52
N VAL A 47 21.87 -2.92 2.41
CA VAL A 47 22.72 -2.90 1.22
C VAL A 47 24.05 -2.22 1.53
N PHE A 48 24.03 -1.07 2.22
CA PHE A 48 25.24 -0.37 2.63
C PHE A 48 26.14 -1.25 3.53
N ALA A 49 25.58 -1.88 4.56
CA ALA A 49 26.30 -2.79 5.44
C ALA A 49 26.91 -3.96 4.66
N ALA A 50 26.16 -4.56 3.72
CA ALA A 50 26.66 -5.64 2.87
C ALA A 50 27.80 -5.18 1.96
N ILE A 51 27.72 -3.97 1.39
CA ILE A 51 28.80 -3.38 0.58
C ILE A 51 30.05 -3.18 1.45
N MET A 52 29.91 -2.60 2.64
CA MET A 52 31.04 -2.34 3.55
C MET A 52 31.72 -3.63 4.00
N LEU A 53 30.93 -4.67 4.35
CA LEU A 53 31.45 -6.00 4.69
C LEU A 53 32.20 -6.64 3.51
N SER A 54 31.62 -6.56 2.31
CA SER A 54 32.22 -7.12 1.09
C SER A 54 33.52 -6.40 0.72
N ALA A 55 33.52 -5.07 0.78
CA ALA A 55 34.70 -4.24 0.53
C ALA A 55 35.79 -4.53 1.57
N GLY A 56 35.44 -4.57 2.86
CA GLY A 56 36.39 -4.90 3.93
C GLY A 56 37.03 -6.28 3.73
N LEU A 57 36.24 -7.30 3.37
CA LEU A 57 36.74 -8.63 3.08
C LEU A 57 37.67 -8.64 1.84
N LEU A 58 37.32 -7.91 0.78
CA LEU A 58 38.17 -7.78 -0.41
C LEU A 58 39.53 -7.15 -0.06
N PHE A 59 39.56 -6.10 0.75
CA PHE A 59 40.82 -5.50 1.21
C PHE A 59 41.68 -6.48 2.00
N LEU A 60 41.08 -7.29 2.89
CA LEU A 60 41.82 -8.34 3.61
C LEU A 60 42.41 -9.39 2.67
N VAL A 61 41.67 -9.81 1.64
CA VAL A 61 42.18 -10.74 0.62
C VAL A 61 43.32 -10.12 -0.18
N PHE A 62 43.22 -8.83 -0.55
CA PHE A 62 44.32 -8.12 -1.20
C PHE A 62 45.55 -8.05 -0.31
N THR A 63 45.40 -7.71 0.97
CA THR A 63 46.54 -7.72 1.92
C THR A 63 47.23 -9.08 1.95
N ILE A 64 46.49 -10.19 2.02
CA ILE A 64 47.08 -11.54 2.01
C ILE A 64 47.82 -11.81 0.70
N TYR A 65 47.23 -11.43 -0.44
CA TYR A 65 47.82 -11.61 -1.76
C TYR A 65 49.12 -10.81 -1.93
N PHE A 66 49.11 -9.53 -1.57
CA PHE A 66 50.30 -8.67 -1.65
C PHE A 66 51.39 -9.11 -0.68
N LEU A 67 51.03 -9.55 0.54
CA LEU A 67 51.99 -10.08 1.50
C LEU A 67 52.69 -11.36 0.96
N ALA A 68 51.96 -12.19 0.21
CA ALA A 68 52.53 -13.37 -0.45
C ALA A 68 53.43 -13.02 -1.64
N ALA A 69 53.08 -11.97 -2.39
CA ALA A 69 53.82 -11.50 -3.57
C ALA A 69 55.04 -10.64 -3.22
N SER A 70 55.04 -9.96 -2.08
CA SER A 70 56.08 -9.00 -1.66
C SER A 70 57.41 -9.61 -1.21
N LYS A 71 57.56 -10.95 -1.33
CA LYS A 71 58.81 -11.68 -1.07
C LYS A 71 60.04 -11.15 -1.84
N SER A 72 59.88 -10.27 -2.83
CA SER A 72 60.97 -9.69 -3.63
C SER A 72 61.26 -8.19 -3.41
N LEU A 73 60.40 -7.40 -2.76
CA LEU A 73 60.52 -5.92 -2.68
C LEU A 73 60.04 -5.37 -1.31
N HIS A 74 60.72 -5.74 -0.23
CA HIS A 74 60.18 -5.68 1.14
C HIS A 74 59.78 -4.28 1.70
N GLY A 75 60.30 -3.17 1.19
CA GLY A 75 60.11 -1.86 1.83
C GLY A 75 58.78 -1.17 1.50
N VAL A 76 58.48 -1.00 0.21
CA VAL A 76 57.33 -0.20 -0.25
C VAL A 76 56.01 -0.96 -0.12
N PHE A 77 56.02 -2.28 -0.36
CA PHE A 77 54.81 -3.09 -0.28
C PHE A 77 54.29 -3.28 1.15
N LEU A 78 55.18 -3.27 2.16
CA LEU A 78 54.78 -3.42 3.55
C LEU A 78 53.90 -2.25 4.04
N ILE A 79 54.18 -1.02 3.61
CA ILE A 79 53.34 0.15 3.94
C ILE A 79 51.96 0.01 3.29
N VAL A 80 51.92 -0.40 2.02
CA VAL A 80 50.67 -0.61 1.28
C VAL A 80 49.81 -1.70 1.92
N ASP A 81 50.43 -2.81 2.35
CA ASP A 81 49.76 -3.91 3.04
C ASP A 81 49.13 -3.47 4.36
N ILE A 82 49.86 -2.67 5.16
CA ILE A 82 49.36 -2.11 6.41
C ILE A 82 48.17 -1.17 6.14
N VAL A 83 48.27 -0.31 5.12
CA VAL A 83 47.17 0.61 4.76
C VAL A 83 45.93 -0.18 4.35
N PHE A 84 46.06 -1.19 3.50
CA PHE A 84 44.93 -2.04 3.10
C PHE A 84 44.34 -2.83 4.28
N LEU A 85 45.18 -3.33 5.19
CA LEU A 85 44.72 -4.03 6.39
C LEU A 85 43.88 -3.10 7.28
N VAL A 86 44.37 -1.88 7.53
CA VAL A 86 43.69 -0.91 8.39
C VAL A 86 42.36 -0.46 7.76
N ILE A 87 42.35 -0.12 6.47
CA ILE A 87 41.13 0.27 5.76
C ILE A 87 40.14 -0.90 5.71
N GLY A 88 40.61 -2.11 5.38
CA GLY A 88 39.79 -3.30 5.31
C GLY A 88 39.13 -3.63 6.65
N ALA A 89 39.90 -3.60 7.74
CA ALA A 89 39.40 -3.81 9.09
C ALA A 89 38.37 -2.75 9.51
N LEU A 90 38.62 -1.47 9.20
CA LEU A 90 37.69 -0.38 9.49
C LEU A 90 36.37 -0.53 8.74
N LEU A 91 36.41 -0.79 7.43
CA LEU A 91 35.22 -1.00 6.62
C LEU A 91 34.42 -2.21 7.10
N PHE A 92 35.10 -3.30 7.44
CA PHE A 92 34.47 -4.50 7.97
C PHE A 92 33.79 -4.23 9.32
N LEU A 93 34.47 -3.55 10.25
CA LEU A 93 33.91 -3.17 11.55
C LEU A 93 32.69 -2.26 11.40
N ILE A 94 32.77 -1.24 10.53
CA ILE A 94 31.64 -0.36 10.21
C ILE A 94 30.47 -1.18 9.66
N GLY A 95 30.75 -2.10 8.73
CA GLY A 95 29.75 -3.02 8.16
C GLY A 95 29.05 -3.85 9.24
N ILE A 96 29.81 -4.42 10.19
CA ILE A 96 29.25 -5.18 11.32
C ILE A 96 28.35 -4.29 12.18
N ILE A 97 28.79 -3.09 12.55
CA ILE A 97 28.02 -2.18 13.40
C ILE A 97 26.68 -1.85 12.76
N PHE A 98 26.66 -1.50 11.46
CA PHE A 98 25.42 -1.21 10.75
C PHE A 98 24.53 -2.44 10.58
N TYR A 99 25.11 -3.61 10.32
CA TYR A 99 24.36 -4.86 10.20
C TYR A 99 23.69 -5.24 11.53
N VAL A 100 24.41 -5.16 12.65
CA VAL A 100 23.86 -5.42 13.99
C VAL A 100 22.77 -4.42 14.34
N LYS A 101 22.97 -3.12 14.08
CA LYS A 101 21.93 -2.10 14.30
C LYS A 101 20.67 -2.38 13.50
N TRP A 102 20.81 -2.73 12.23
CA TRP A 102 19.68 -3.11 11.37
C TRP A 102 18.94 -4.33 11.94
N TYR A 103 19.66 -5.41 12.24
CA TYR A 103 19.09 -6.66 12.75
C TYR A 103 18.32 -6.46 14.06
N ILE A 104 18.89 -5.68 14.99
CA ILE A 104 18.23 -5.31 16.24
C ILE A 104 16.96 -4.51 15.94
N SER A 105 17.06 -3.45 15.13
CA SER A 105 15.91 -2.61 14.76
C SER A 105 14.74 -3.41 14.18
N ASP A 106 15.01 -4.25 13.18
CA ASP A 106 14.00 -5.07 12.51
C ASP A 106 13.33 -6.05 13.48
N ASN A 107 14.10 -6.73 14.32
CA ASN A 107 13.55 -7.67 15.30
C ASN A 107 12.67 -6.98 16.35
N TYR A 108 13.04 -5.79 16.81
CA TYR A 108 12.21 -5.03 17.76
C TYR A 108 10.96 -4.47 17.10
N GLU A 109 11.05 -3.98 15.86
CA GLU A 109 9.89 -3.54 15.08
C GLU A 109 8.85 -4.66 14.98
N GLN A 110 9.27 -5.86 14.59
CA GLN A 110 8.37 -7.02 14.50
C GLN A 110 7.77 -7.42 15.85
N LYS A 111 8.53 -7.31 16.95
CA LYS A 111 8.01 -7.60 18.30
C LYS A 111 6.98 -6.57 18.76
N ILE A 112 7.25 -5.28 18.53
CA ILE A 112 6.33 -4.19 18.87
C ILE A 112 5.04 -4.34 18.09
N LEU A 113 5.12 -4.46 16.76
CA LEU A 113 3.94 -4.58 15.89
C LEU A 113 3.06 -5.81 16.23
N LYS A 114 3.61 -6.85 16.85
CA LYS A 114 2.85 -8.03 17.30
C LYS A 114 2.05 -7.82 18.59
N VAL A 115 2.47 -6.90 19.47
CA VAL A 115 1.78 -6.62 20.75
C VAL A 115 0.69 -5.56 20.58
N LEU A 116 0.79 -4.75 19.53
CA LEU A 116 -0.19 -3.71 19.21
C LEU A 116 -1.50 -4.31 18.69
N ASP A 117 -2.61 -3.70 19.10
CA ASP A 117 -3.95 -4.17 18.74
C ASP A 117 -4.51 -3.28 17.63
N PHE A 118 -4.03 -3.54 16.40
CA PHE A 118 -4.44 -2.76 15.24
C PHE A 118 -5.94 -2.81 14.98
N GLN A 119 -6.60 -3.94 15.25
CA GLN A 119 -8.04 -4.02 15.05
C GLN A 119 -8.78 -3.06 15.98
N LYS A 120 -8.44 -3.05 17.28
CA LYS A 120 -9.01 -2.08 18.24
C LYS A 120 -8.72 -0.63 17.83
N TYR A 121 -7.51 -0.35 17.37
CA TYR A 121 -7.09 0.99 16.96
C TYR A 121 -7.87 1.51 15.76
N TYR A 122 -8.01 0.71 14.71
CA TYR A 122 -8.82 1.09 13.56
C TYR A 122 -10.31 1.17 13.93
N GLN A 123 -10.85 0.25 14.74
CA GLN A 123 -12.24 0.31 15.21
C GLN A 123 -12.54 1.64 15.91
N LEU A 124 -11.70 2.07 16.85
CA LEU A 124 -11.86 3.35 17.53
C LEU A 124 -11.88 4.53 16.55
N ALA A 125 -10.98 4.51 15.57
CA ALA A 125 -10.86 5.59 14.60
C ALA A 125 -12.05 5.61 13.61
N PHE A 126 -12.54 4.46 13.14
CA PHE A 126 -13.74 4.39 12.30
C PHE A 126 -14.99 4.86 13.05
N LEU A 127 -15.18 4.41 14.29
CA LEU A 127 -16.32 4.84 15.11
C LEU A 127 -16.35 6.35 15.32
N ASP A 128 -15.20 6.99 15.55
CA ASP A 128 -15.14 8.44 15.74
C ASP A 128 -15.31 9.21 14.42
N GLU A 129 -14.58 8.82 13.35
CA GLU A 129 -14.60 9.53 12.06
C GLU A 129 -15.92 9.39 11.28
N PHE A 130 -16.66 8.31 11.50
CA PHE A 130 -17.93 8.03 10.84
C PHE A 130 -19.13 8.06 11.80
N ALA A 131 -18.98 8.72 12.96
CA ALA A 131 -20.04 8.90 13.95
C ALA A 131 -20.78 7.60 14.32
N GLY A 132 -20.04 6.48 14.42
CA GLY A 132 -20.54 5.16 14.76
C GLY A 132 -21.35 4.47 13.66
N LYS A 133 -21.39 5.00 12.44
CA LYS A 133 -22.19 4.43 11.34
C LYS A 133 -21.46 3.30 10.62
N ILE A 134 -20.13 3.41 10.50
CA ILE A 134 -19.27 2.41 9.91
C ILE A 134 -18.46 1.75 11.03
N GLU A 135 -18.56 0.43 11.10
CA GLU A 135 -17.83 -0.40 12.05
C GLU A 135 -16.87 -1.32 11.31
N LEU A 136 -15.74 -1.65 11.95
CA LEU A 136 -14.75 -2.59 11.45
C LEU A 136 -15.03 -3.98 12.03
N ASP A 137 -15.31 -4.93 11.14
CA ASP A 137 -15.46 -6.34 11.51
C ASP A 137 -14.10 -6.95 11.89
N ASP A 138 -13.12 -6.81 11.00
CA ASP A 138 -11.74 -7.26 11.20
C ASP A 138 -10.75 -6.61 10.22
N ILE A 139 -9.47 -6.78 10.55
CA ILE A 139 -8.35 -6.57 9.64
C ILE A 139 -7.77 -7.95 9.33
N SER A 140 -7.88 -8.40 8.08
CA SER A 140 -7.39 -9.73 7.70
C SER A 140 -6.61 -9.69 6.39
N THR A 141 -6.00 -10.81 6.02
CA THR A 141 -5.35 -10.97 4.71
C THR A 141 -6.28 -11.58 3.67
N ASN A 142 -7.59 -11.49 3.89
CA ASN A 142 -8.61 -12.04 3.00
C ASN A 142 -9.74 -11.02 2.84
N PHE A 143 -10.25 -10.89 1.62
CA PHE A 143 -11.47 -10.15 1.38
C PHE A 143 -12.66 -11.01 1.84
N LYS A 144 -13.46 -10.53 2.80
CA LYS A 144 -14.77 -11.15 3.10
C LYS A 144 -15.72 -11.03 1.90
N ILE A 145 -15.60 -9.92 1.16
CA ILE A 145 -16.27 -9.69 -0.11
C ILE A 145 -15.18 -9.57 -1.17
N ALA A 146 -14.90 -10.69 -1.84
CA ALA A 146 -13.82 -10.77 -2.83
C ALA A 146 -14.12 -9.91 -4.08
N PRO A 147 -13.10 -9.30 -4.70
CA PRO A 147 -13.29 -8.62 -5.98
C PRO A 147 -13.71 -9.64 -7.03
N ASN A 148 -14.87 -9.42 -7.64
CA ASN A 148 -15.41 -10.27 -8.70
C ASN A 148 -14.96 -9.84 -10.11
N ALA A 149 -14.35 -8.67 -10.23
CA ALA A 149 -13.91 -8.08 -11.48
C ALA A 149 -12.56 -7.35 -11.33
N PHE A 150 -11.89 -7.13 -12.47
CA PHE A 150 -10.63 -6.38 -12.60
C PHE A 150 -9.44 -6.96 -11.82
N VAL A 151 -9.58 -8.17 -11.28
CA VAL A 151 -8.49 -8.87 -10.60
C VAL A 151 -7.38 -9.17 -11.62
N PRO A 152 -6.10 -8.88 -11.31
CA PRO A 152 -5.01 -9.24 -12.20
C PRO A 152 -5.02 -10.76 -12.47
N CYS A 153 -4.78 -11.16 -13.72
CA CYS A 153 -4.81 -12.57 -14.13
C CYS A 153 -3.42 -13.20 -14.34
N GLU A 154 -2.35 -12.39 -14.29
CA GLU A 154 -0.99 -12.84 -14.56
C GLU A 154 -0.13 -12.87 -13.29
N GLY A 155 0.84 -13.78 -13.24
CA GLY A 155 1.85 -13.81 -12.19
C GLY A 155 1.32 -14.27 -10.84
N LYS A 156 2.13 -14.06 -9.79
CA LYS A 156 1.73 -14.39 -8.41
C LYS A 156 0.99 -13.21 -7.80
N ILE A 157 -0.09 -13.48 -7.09
CA ILE A 157 -0.91 -12.47 -6.43
C ILE A 157 -0.94 -12.75 -4.94
N ARG A 158 -0.87 -11.70 -4.14
CA ARG A 158 -1.07 -11.74 -2.70
C ARG A 158 -2.10 -10.71 -2.29
N VAL A 159 -3.05 -11.12 -1.47
CA VAL A 159 -3.94 -10.24 -0.75
C VAL A 159 -3.15 -9.59 0.39
N ASP A 160 -3.03 -8.27 0.37
CA ASP A 160 -2.44 -7.51 1.47
C ASP A 160 -3.43 -7.46 2.65
N ARG A 161 -3.24 -6.55 3.61
CA ARG A 161 -4.26 -6.36 4.65
C ARG A 161 -5.52 -5.72 4.06
N VAL A 162 -6.67 -6.21 4.50
CA VAL A 162 -8.00 -5.81 4.08
C VAL A 162 -8.75 -5.34 5.33
N LEU A 163 -9.36 -4.17 5.25
CA LEU A 163 -10.33 -3.66 6.21
C LEU A 163 -11.70 -4.18 5.80
N ASN A 164 -12.28 -5.08 6.58
CA ASN A 164 -13.66 -5.52 6.36
C ASN A 164 -14.56 -4.73 7.30
N LEU A 165 -15.53 -4.05 6.71
CA LEU A 165 -16.35 -3.05 7.36
C LEU A 165 -17.83 -3.40 7.17
N HIS A 166 -18.63 -3.03 8.15
CA HIS A 166 -20.08 -3.12 8.06
C HIS A 166 -20.73 -1.78 8.37
N HIS A 167 -21.86 -1.56 7.71
CA HIS A 167 -22.81 -0.49 7.95
C HIS A 167 -24.21 -1.12 7.90
N ARG A 168 -25.22 -0.43 8.44
CA ARG A 168 -26.60 -0.93 8.43
C ARG A 168 -27.10 -1.34 7.03
N ASN A 169 -26.68 -0.59 6.01
CA ASN A 169 -27.15 -0.73 4.63
C ASN A 169 -26.17 -1.44 3.67
N PHE A 170 -24.92 -1.65 4.08
CA PHE A 170 -23.93 -2.29 3.21
C PHE A 170 -22.84 -3.00 4.03
N ARG A 171 -22.21 -3.99 3.42
CA ARG A 171 -20.92 -4.53 3.89
C ARG A 171 -19.88 -4.24 2.83
N CYS A 172 -18.64 -3.92 3.25
CA CYS A 172 -17.56 -3.74 2.29
C CYS A 172 -16.24 -4.33 2.77
N SER A 173 -15.40 -4.67 1.80
CA SER A 173 -14.01 -5.07 2.00
C SER A 173 -13.14 -4.09 1.21
N PHE A 174 -12.34 -3.31 1.91
CA PHE A 174 -11.38 -2.39 1.31
C PHE A 174 -9.97 -2.91 1.51
N GLY A 175 -9.21 -3.09 0.43
CA GLY A 175 -7.90 -3.73 0.50
C GLY A 175 -7.08 -3.54 -0.76
N THR A 176 -5.87 -4.11 -0.76
CA THR A 176 -4.99 -4.11 -1.93
C THR A 176 -4.54 -5.52 -2.29
N LEU A 177 -4.35 -5.75 -3.59
CA LEU A 177 -3.69 -6.94 -4.12
C LEU A 177 -2.31 -6.55 -4.64
N THR A 178 -1.26 -7.26 -4.22
CA THR A 178 0.09 -7.12 -4.79
C THR A 178 0.32 -8.21 -5.82
N GLN A 179 0.67 -7.83 -7.06
CA GLN A 179 1.00 -8.71 -8.17
C GLN A 179 2.50 -8.71 -8.43
N GLU A 180 3.11 -9.89 -8.55
CA GLU A 180 4.48 -10.08 -9.03
C GLU A 180 4.47 -10.43 -10.53
N ILE A 181 5.09 -9.57 -11.33
CA ILE A 181 5.25 -9.75 -12.78
C ILE A 181 6.69 -10.15 -13.06
N ARG A 182 6.85 -11.30 -13.72
CA ARG A 182 8.14 -11.79 -14.22
C ARG A 182 8.31 -11.40 -15.68
N ARG A 183 9.29 -10.55 -16.00
CA ARG A 183 9.68 -10.29 -17.39
C ARG A 183 11.02 -10.93 -17.70
N SER A 184 11.04 -11.78 -18.71
CA SER A 184 12.28 -12.31 -19.28
C SER A 184 12.62 -11.53 -20.55
N TYR A 185 13.87 -11.11 -20.70
CA TYR A 185 14.39 -10.53 -21.94
C TYR A 185 15.79 -11.08 -22.22
N VAL A 186 16.20 -11.04 -23.49
CA VAL A 186 17.56 -11.38 -23.89
C VAL A 186 18.34 -10.08 -23.96
N ASP A 187 19.44 -9.97 -23.23
CA ASP A 187 20.30 -8.79 -23.30
C ASP A 187 21.12 -8.76 -24.60
N SER A 188 21.82 -7.66 -24.85
CA SER A 188 22.66 -7.48 -26.05
C SER A 188 23.80 -8.51 -26.16
N GLN A 189 24.05 -9.31 -25.12
CA GLN A 189 25.05 -10.36 -25.07
C GLN A 189 24.45 -11.76 -25.26
N GLY A 190 23.17 -11.85 -25.65
CA GLY A 190 22.47 -13.13 -25.83
C GLY A 190 22.09 -13.82 -24.52
N ARG A 191 22.25 -13.17 -23.36
CA ARG A 191 21.95 -13.79 -22.06
C ARG A 191 20.50 -13.52 -21.68
N ARG A 192 19.80 -14.56 -21.24
CA ARG A 192 18.44 -14.42 -20.71
C ARG A 192 18.49 -13.79 -19.32
N ARG A 193 17.94 -12.59 -19.19
CA ARG A 193 17.73 -11.89 -17.93
C ARG A 193 16.28 -12.01 -17.50
N THR A 194 16.03 -12.13 -16.20
CA THR A 194 14.68 -12.09 -15.61
C THR A 194 14.63 -10.96 -14.60
N THR A 195 13.70 -10.04 -14.78
CA THR A 195 13.41 -8.96 -13.83
C THR A 195 12.01 -9.14 -13.26
N TYR A 196 11.89 -8.89 -11.96
CA TYR A 196 10.62 -8.92 -11.24
C TYR A 196 10.14 -7.49 -11.00
N TYR A 197 8.86 -7.26 -11.25
CA TYR A 197 8.17 -5.99 -10.98
C TYR A 197 6.97 -6.27 -10.08
N TRP A 198 6.65 -5.33 -9.20
CA TRP A 198 5.53 -5.47 -8.29
C TRP A 198 4.55 -4.31 -8.47
N ASN A 199 3.29 -4.63 -8.72
CA ASN A 199 2.22 -3.65 -8.82
C ASN A 199 1.19 -3.91 -7.72
N ARG A 200 0.70 -2.85 -7.09
CA ARG A 200 -0.35 -2.90 -6.09
C ARG A 200 -1.65 -2.35 -6.67
N PHE A 201 -2.73 -3.10 -6.51
CA PHE A 201 -4.06 -2.83 -7.04
C PHE A 201 -5.03 -2.62 -5.87
N PRO A 202 -5.54 -1.40 -5.67
CA PRO A 202 -6.54 -1.15 -4.64
C PRO A 202 -7.94 -1.54 -5.10
N PHE A 203 -8.70 -2.13 -4.19
CA PHE A 203 -10.08 -2.56 -4.40
C PHE A 203 -10.97 -2.14 -3.24
N LEU A 204 -12.16 -1.66 -3.58
CA LEU A 204 -13.30 -1.59 -2.67
C LEU A 204 -14.39 -2.50 -3.23
N ASN A 205 -14.76 -3.51 -2.46
CA ASN A 205 -15.85 -4.42 -2.83
C ASN A 205 -16.97 -4.27 -1.83
N SER A 206 -18.21 -4.19 -2.27
CA SER A 206 -19.36 -4.05 -1.38
C SER A 206 -20.54 -4.89 -1.81
N ILE A 207 -21.39 -5.21 -0.83
CA ILE A 207 -22.71 -5.77 -1.04
C ILE A 207 -23.70 -4.78 -0.45
N ILE A 208 -24.68 -4.37 -1.24
CA ILE A 208 -25.78 -3.53 -0.77
C ILE A 208 -26.86 -4.43 -0.18
N LEU A 209 -27.30 -4.12 1.04
CA LEU A 209 -28.22 -4.98 1.79
C LEU A 209 -29.68 -4.55 1.63
N ASN A 210 -29.93 -3.28 1.28
CA ASN A 210 -31.26 -2.66 1.32
C ASN A 210 -31.86 -2.35 -0.06
N LYS A 211 -31.14 -2.60 -1.14
CA LYS A 211 -31.58 -2.37 -2.53
C LYS A 211 -31.16 -3.55 -3.39
N ASN A 212 -32.03 -3.96 -4.32
CA ASN A 212 -31.71 -4.95 -5.34
C ASN A 212 -31.20 -4.25 -6.60
N ILE A 213 -29.94 -4.51 -6.95
CA ILE A 213 -29.26 -4.09 -8.17
C ILE A 213 -29.33 -5.29 -9.13
N GLU A 214 -30.41 -5.34 -9.90
CA GLU A 214 -30.70 -6.38 -10.91
C GLU A 214 -30.06 -6.03 -12.26
N VAL A 215 -28.80 -5.61 -12.27
CA VAL A 215 -28.09 -5.30 -13.52
C VAL A 215 -26.66 -5.82 -13.46
N ASN A 216 -26.20 -6.44 -14.54
CA ASN A 216 -24.80 -6.73 -14.74
C ASN A 216 -24.20 -5.66 -15.64
N ALA A 217 -23.40 -4.77 -15.04
CA ALA A 217 -22.85 -3.63 -15.74
C ALA A 217 -21.41 -3.36 -15.35
N VAL A 218 -20.66 -2.87 -16.34
CA VAL A 218 -19.28 -2.43 -16.19
C VAL A 218 -19.20 -0.96 -16.63
N ILE A 219 -18.73 -0.11 -15.73
CA ILE A 219 -18.48 1.31 -15.99
C ILE A 219 -16.98 1.57 -15.87
N LYS A 220 -16.37 2.13 -16.92
CA LYS A 220 -14.91 2.36 -16.99
C LYS A 220 -14.60 3.76 -17.49
N PRO A 221 -13.39 4.30 -17.23
CA PRO A 221 -12.95 5.54 -17.86
C PRO A 221 -12.95 5.41 -19.39
N ALA A 222 -13.51 6.39 -20.11
CA ALA A 222 -13.63 6.37 -21.57
C ALA A 222 -12.27 6.23 -22.28
N LYS A 223 -11.19 6.78 -21.71
CA LYS A 223 -9.82 6.65 -22.24
C LYS A 223 -9.29 5.21 -22.22
N SER A 224 -9.80 4.37 -21.32
CA SER A 224 -9.45 2.94 -21.26
C SER A 224 -10.17 2.11 -22.33
N PHE A 225 -11.13 2.71 -23.03
CA PHE A 225 -11.91 2.07 -24.07
C PHE A 225 -11.27 2.39 -25.43
N LEU A 226 -10.48 1.45 -25.96
CA LEU A 226 -10.07 1.51 -27.37
C LEU A 226 -11.36 1.49 -28.21
N LYS A 227 -11.59 2.52 -29.04
CA LYS A 227 -12.76 2.64 -29.94
C LYS A 227 -13.04 1.39 -30.80
N ILE A 228 -12.06 0.51 -30.95
CA ILE A 228 -12.10 -0.74 -31.71
C ILE A 228 -12.81 -1.87 -30.98
N PHE A 229 -12.95 -1.79 -29.64
CA PHE A 229 -13.74 -2.71 -28.82
C PHE A 229 -15.09 -2.08 -28.41
N LYS A 230 -15.61 -1.14 -29.22
CA LYS A 230 -17.05 -0.83 -29.20
C LYS A 230 -17.77 -2.09 -29.67
N THR A 231 -18.01 -3.00 -28.73
CA THR A 231 -19.01 -4.04 -28.87
C THR A 231 -20.33 -3.35 -29.18
N LYS A 232 -21.21 -4.06 -29.88
CA LYS A 232 -22.49 -3.57 -30.39
C LYS A 232 -23.45 -3.12 -29.26
N ASP A 233 -23.04 -3.32 -28.00
CA ASP A 233 -23.85 -3.26 -26.78
C ASP A 233 -23.48 -2.10 -25.84
N ASN A 234 -22.67 -1.13 -26.29
CA ASN A 234 -22.48 0.11 -25.53
C ASN A 234 -23.84 0.77 -25.29
N THR A 235 -24.20 0.95 -24.01
CA THR A 235 -25.44 1.64 -23.66
C THR A 235 -25.25 3.13 -23.85
N ASN A 236 -25.93 3.71 -24.84
CA ASN A 236 -25.98 5.16 -24.99
C ASN A 236 -26.86 5.76 -23.89
N LEU A 237 -26.30 6.74 -23.17
CA LEU A 237 -26.96 7.52 -22.14
C LEU A 237 -27.22 8.93 -22.70
N GLU A 238 -28.20 9.63 -22.14
CA GLU A 238 -28.60 10.95 -22.67
C GLU A 238 -27.60 12.08 -22.36
N SER A 239 -26.56 11.81 -21.56
CA SER A 239 -25.56 12.81 -21.15
C SER A 239 -24.27 12.72 -21.96
N SER A 240 -24.11 13.64 -22.91
CA SER A 240 -22.88 13.75 -23.73
C SER A 240 -21.62 14.07 -22.92
N GLU A 241 -21.75 14.68 -21.73
CA GLU A 241 -20.62 14.95 -20.84
C GLU A 241 -20.17 13.68 -20.13
N PHE A 242 -21.13 12.89 -19.62
CA PHE A 242 -20.86 11.61 -19.00
C PHE A 242 -20.15 10.66 -19.97
N GLU A 243 -20.65 10.54 -21.20
CA GLU A 243 -20.09 9.65 -22.23
C GLU A 243 -18.66 10.04 -22.68
N LYS A 244 -18.22 11.29 -22.45
CA LYS A 244 -16.82 11.69 -22.68
C LYS A 244 -15.88 11.14 -21.61
N MET A 245 -16.40 10.92 -20.40
CA MET A 245 -15.61 10.51 -19.23
C MET A 245 -15.71 9.01 -18.96
N TYR A 246 -16.86 8.41 -19.26
CA TYR A 246 -17.21 7.04 -18.91
C TYR A 246 -17.67 6.25 -20.13
N ALA A 247 -17.32 4.96 -20.14
CA ALA A 247 -17.89 3.95 -21.03
C ALA A 247 -18.72 2.97 -20.18
N VAL A 248 -19.93 2.65 -20.65
CA VAL A 248 -20.88 1.77 -19.96
C VAL A 248 -21.22 0.58 -20.84
N ASP A 249 -20.99 -0.60 -20.30
CA ASP A 249 -21.39 -1.89 -20.86
C ASP A 249 -22.37 -2.54 -19.88
N ALA A 250 -23.56 -2.93 -20.34
CA ALA A 250 -24.62 -3.44 -19.47
C ALA A 250 -25.50 -4.45 -20.22
N ASP A 251 -25.94 -5.49 -19.52
CA ASP A 251 -26.85 -6.51 -20.06
C ASP A 251 -28.30 -6.03 -20.18
N ASP A 252 -28.71 -5.06 -19.36
CA ASP A 252 -30.04 -4.44 -19.40
C ASP A 252 -29.94 -2.89 -19.42
N GLN A 253 -30.31 -2.30 -20.57
CA GLN A 253 -30.30 -0.84 -20.77
C GLN A 253 -31.29 -0.08 -19.89
N ILE A 254 -32.42 -0.70 -19.53
CA ILE A 254 -33.43 -0.08 -18.68
C ILE A 254 -32.94 -0.06 -17.24
N MET A 255 -32.38 -1.17 -16.75
CA MET A 255 -31.90 -1.26 -15.37
C MET A 255 -30.67 -0.38 -15.13
N ILE A 256 -29.73 -0.32 -16.07
CA ILE A 256 -28.58 0.58 -15.93
C ILE A 256 -28.98 2.07 -15.91
N ARG A 257 -30.04 2.46 -16.63
CA ARG A 257 -30.60 3.82 -16.56
C ARG A 257 -31.30 4.13 -15.23
N LYS A 258 -31.87 3.13 -14.57
CA LYS A 258 -32.39 3.27 -13.20
C LYS A 258 -31.28 3.41 -12.16
N LEU A 259 -30.11 2.82 -12.41
CA LEU A 259 -28.93 3.02 -11.57
C LEU A 259 -28.27 4.38 -11.84
N LEU A 260 -28.15 4.77 -13.11
CA LEU A 260 -27.54 6.02 -13.58
C LEU A 260 -28.59 7.12 -13.80
N VAL A 261 -29.36 7.42 -12.75
CA VAL A 261 -30.29 8.56 -12.77
C VAL A 261 -29.53 9.89 -12.89
N PRO A 262 -30.18 10.99 -13.33
CA PRO A 262 -29.49 12.28 -13.52
C PRO A 262 -28.68 12.77 -12.31
N LYS A 263 -29.17 12.56 -11.07
CA LYS A 263 -28.44 12.87 -9.83
C LYS A 263 -27.12 12.09 -9.74
N VAL A 264 -27.13 10.79 -10.01
CA VAL A 264 -25.94 9.92 -9.96
C VAL A 264 -24.95 10.30 -11.06
N ILE A 265 -25.44 10.54 -12.28
CA ILE A 265 -24.59 11.01 -13.40
C ILE A 265 -23.87 12.31 -13.03
N ALA A 266 -24.59 13.29 -12.47
CA ALA A 266 -24.00 14.56 -12.05
C ALA A 266 -22.94 14.36 -10.94
N ASN A 267 -23.24 13.52 -9.94
CA ASN A 267 -22.28 13.17 -8.88
C ASN A 267 -21.00 12.54 -9.45
N LEU A 268 -21.13 11.59 -10.37
CA LEU A 268 -19.99 10.91 -11.00
C LEU A 268 -19.17 11.85 -11.89
N ILE A 269 -19.80 12.77 -12.62
CA ILE A 269 -19.09 13.81 -13.37
C ILE A 269 -18.28 14.70 -12.42
N ASN A 270 -18.92 15.18 -11.33
CA ASN A 270 -18.27 16.04 -10.34
C ASN A 270 -17.06 15.34 -9.69
N LEU A 271 -17.22 14.08 -9.27
CA LEU A 271 -16.11 13.29 -8.74
C LEU A 271 -15.02 13.11 -9.79
N GLY A 272 -15.36 12.68 -11.01
CA GLY A 272 -14.39 12.49 -12.09
C GLY A 272 -13.64 13.76 -12.50
N ASN A 273 -14.21 14.95 -12.28
CA ASN A 273 -13.55 16.24 -12.54
C ASN A 273 -12.61 16.67 -11.40
N THR A 274 -12.81 16.16 -10.18
CA THR A 274 -12.00 16.52 -9.00
C THR A 274 -10.84 15.55 -8.77
N VAL A 275 -10.94 14.32 -9.28
CA VAL A 275 -9.89 13.30 -9.12
C VAL A 275 -9.29 12.88 -10.45
N ASN A 276 -7.97 12.73 -10.49
CA ASN A 276 -7.26 12.35 -11.72
C ASN A 276 -7.56 10.92 -12.20
N ASN A 277 -8.03 10.05 -11.29
CA ASN A 277 -8.13 8.61 -11.51
C ASN A 277 -9.53 8.09 -11.20
N ILE A 278 -10.34 7.94 -12.24
CA ILE A 278 -11.66 7.33 -12.20
C ILE A 278 -11.51 5.80 -12.04
N PRO A 279 -12.15 5.14 -11.05
CA PRO A 279 -12.08 3.70 -10.89
C PRO A 279 -12.86 2.97 -11.98
N GLN A 280 -12.49 1.71 -12.21
CA GLN A 280 -13.34 0.77 -12.93
C GLN A 280 -14.38 0.21 -11.96
N MET A 281 -15.63 0.13 -12.39
CA MET A 281 -16.76 -0.26 -11.55
C MET A 281 -17.47 -1.42 -12.21
N ASN A 282 -17.75 -2.47 -11.44
CA ASN A 282 -18.52 -3.63 -11.85
C ASN A 282 -19.70 -3.81 -10.90
N PHE A 283 -20.89 -4.00 -11.47
CA PHE A 283 -22.14 -4.28 -10.79
C PHE A 283 -22.58 -5.68 -11.23
N THR A 284 -22.77 -6.60 -10.28
CA THR A 284 -23.20 -7.98 -10.58
C THR A 284 -23.96 -8.51 -9.38
N GLU A 285 -25.25 -8.83 -9.52
CA GLU A 285 -26.03 -9.51 -8.47
C GLU A 285 -25.92 -8.89 -7.06
N ASN A 286 -26.05 -7.56 -6.93
CA ASN A 286 -25.82 -6.77 -5.69
C ASN A 286 -24.38 -6.62 -5.20
N TYR A 287 -23.42 -7.24 -5.89
CA TYR A 287 -21.99 -7.02 -5.64
C TYR A 287 -21.50 -5.85 -6.47
N LEU A 288 -20.79 -4.94 -5.81
CA LEU A 288 -20.09 -3.84 -6.45
C LEU A 288 -18.59 -4.05 -6.25
N THR A 289 -17.84 -3.99 -7.33
CA THR A 289 -16.38 -4.00 -7.30
C THR A 289 -15.85 -2.72 -7.91
N TYR A 290 -15.08 -1.97 -7.13
CA TYR A 290 -14.37 -0.77 -7.57
C TYR A 290 -12.88 -1.08 -7.64
N GLY A 291 -12.32 -1.14 -8.85
CA GLY A 291 -10.89 -1.31 -9.11
C GLY A 291 -10.22 0.03 -9.38
N PHE A 292 -9.28 0.42 -8.54
CA PHE A 292 -8.55 1.70 -8.67
C PHE A 292 -7.25 1.53 -9.47
N GLU A 293 -6.68 2.64 -9.91
CA GLU A 293 -5.42 2.62 -10.66
C GLU A 293 -4.31 1.95 -9.83
N LYS A 294 -3.59 1.03 -10.48
CA LYS A 294 -2.46 0.34 -9.88
C LYS A 294 -1.25 1.28 -9.76
N PHE A 295 -0.38 1.01 -8.79
CA PHE A 295 0.90 1.69 -8.65
C PHE A 295 2.05 0.71 -8.41
N SER A 296 3.26 1.13 -8.80
CA SER A 296 4.47 0.33 -8.63
C SER A 296 4.95 0.37 -7.16
N VAL A 297 5.42 -0.77 -6.65
CA VAL A 297 6.00 -0.89 -5.31
C VAL A 297 7.39 -1.52 -5.38
N GLY A 298 8.24 -1.23 -4.39
CA GLY A 298 9.66 -1.58 -4.40
C GLY A 298 9.97 -3.05 -4.10
N GLY A 299 8.96 -3.85 -3.80
CA GLY A 299 9.12 -5.28 -3.50
C GLY A 299 7.83 -5.97 -3.10
N TRP A 300 7.88 -7.30 -3.06
CA TRP A 300 6.75 -8.13 -2.62
C TRP A 300 6.24 -7.73 -1.24
N GLN A 301 7.12 -7.51 -0.25
CA GLN A 301 6.75 -7.16 1.13
C GLN A 301 6.78 -5.65 1.41
N ASP A 302 6.75 -4.80 0.38
CA ASP A 302 6.78 -3.34 0.58
C ASP A 302 5.48 -2.85 1.25
N PRO A 303 5.54 -2.20 2.43
CA PRO A 303 4.34 -1.70 3.13
C PRO A 303 3.71 -0.46 2.48
N THR A 304 4.40 0.19 1.54
CA THR A 304 3.99 1.47 0.94
C THR A 304 2.62 1.39 0.26
N GLY A 305 1.62 2.05 0.84
CA GLY A 305 0.26 2.03 0.29
C GLY A 305 -0.53 0.74 0.54
N ALA A 306 0.00 -0.21 1.33
CA ALA A 306 -0.80 -1.28 1.90
C ALA A 306 -1.59 -0.75 3.11
N LEU A 307 -2.85 -1.16 3.27
CA LEU A 307 -3.65 -0.81 4.45
C LEU A 307 -3.05 -1.43 5.70
N ALA A 308 -3.08 -0.72 6.83
CA ALA A 308 -2.43 -1.14 8.07
C ALA A 308 -0.97 -1.60 7.89
N GLY A 309 -0.30 -1.19 6.82
CA GLY A 309 1.13 -1.40 6.59
C GLY A 309 1.91 -0.33 7.34
N ILE A 310 2.39 -0.66 8.54
CA ILE A 310 3.18 0.26 9.36
C ILE A 310 4.65 0.07 9.02
N ASP A 311 5.32 1.20 8.81
CA ASP A 311 6.77 1.32 8.66
C ASP A 311 7.20 2.32 9.73
N LEU A 312 7.81 1.84 10.81
CA LEU A 312 8.20 2.70 11.93
C LEU A 312 9.40 3.56 11.52
N LYS A 313 9.22 4.87 11.49
CA LYS A 313 10.19 5.85 10.99
C LYS A 313 10.58 6.81 12.10
N GLY A 314 11.61 6.46 12.87
CA GLY A 314 12.18 7.43 13.80
C GLY A 314 12.76 6.83 15.05
N SER A 315 12.58 7.55 16.15
CA SER A 315 12.94 7.09 17.48
C SER A 315 11.76 6.39 18.16
N TRP A 316 12.02 5.89 19.36
CA TRP A 316 11.05 5.24 20.21
C TRP A 316 9.79 6.08 20.46
N GLU A 317 10.00 7.39 20.63
CA GLU A 317 8.97 8.37 20.94
C GLU A 317 8.04 8.67 19.75
N ASP A 318 8.45 8.34 18.53
CA ASP A 318 7.69 8.59 17.31
C ASP A 318 6.67 7.49 17.00
N ILE A 319 6.81 6.30 17.59
CA ILE A 319 5.97 5.13 17.30
C ILE A 319 4.47 5.42 17.40
N PRO A 320 3.95 6.05 18.48
CA PRO A 320 2.52 6.36 18.56
C PRO A 320 2.05 7.27 17.43
N ASN A 321 2.87 8.27 17.07
CA ASN A 321 2.57 9.19 15.99
C ASN A 321 2.58 8.48 14.62
N ASP A 322 3.55 7.60 14.36
CA ASP A 322 3.60 6.80 13.13
C ASP A 322 2.35 5.95 12.95
N ILE A 323 1.88 5.31 14.03
CA ILE A 323 0.65 4.51 14.03
C ILE A 323 -0.58 5.38 13.75
N CYS A 324 -0.75 6.47 14.50
CA CYS A 324 -1.87 7.38 14.32
C CYS A 324 -1.89 8.00 12.92
N ASN A 325 -0.73 8.43 12.41
CA ASN A 325 -0.59 8.98 11.06
C ASN A 325 -0.95 7.95 9.99
N LYS A 326 -0.57 6.68 10.18
CA LYS A 326 -0.94 5.61 9.26
C LYS A 326 -2.45 5.35 9.26
N ILE A 327 -3.08 5.32 10.44
CA ILE A 327 -4.54 5.17 10.56
C ILE A 327 -5.26 6.35 9.88
N ILE A 328 -4.81 7.59 10.12
CA ILE A 328 -5.35 8.80 9.46
C ILE A 328 -5.25 8.68 7.94
N ALA A 329 -4.07 8.29 7.43
CA ALA A 329 -3.85 8.15 5.99
C ALA A 329 -4.77 7.09 5.36
N ASP A 330 -4.99 5.96 6.06
CA ASP A 330 -5.88 4.91 5.60
C ASP A 330 -7.36 5.32 5.65
N LEU A 331 -7.79 6.06 6.67
CA LEU A 331 -9.15 6.60 6.78
C LEU A 331 -9.42 7.66 5.70
N GLN A 332 -8.46 8.55 5.45
CA GLN A 332 -8.55 9.50 4.34
C GLN A 332 -8.58 8.80 2.98
N TYR A 333 -7.84 7.69 2.84
CA TYR A 333 -7.90 6.91 1.62
C TYR A 333 -9.25 6.22 1.46
N PHE A 334 -9.74 5.57 2.50
CA PHE A 334 -11.06 4.97 2.53
C PHE A 334 -12.15 6.00 2.20
N ARG A 335 -12.15 7.19 2.83
CA ARG A 335 -13.13 8.26 2.58
C ARG A 335 -13.20 8.63 1.09
N ARG A 336 -12.05 8.87 0.45
CA ARG A 336 -11.97 9.19 -0.99
C ARG A 336 -12.48 8.05 -1.88
N VAL A 337 -12.17 6.81 -1.52
CA VAL A 337 -12.62 5.63 -2.25
C VAL A 337 -14.12 5.42 -2.06
N PHE A 338 -14.62 5.71 -0.86
CA PHE A 338 -16.02 5.53 -0.47
C PHE A 338 -16.97 6.58 -1.09
N GLU A 339 -16.47 7.78 -1.40
CA GLU A 339 -17.20 8.80 -2.19
C GLU A 339 -17.77 8.23 -3.50
N TRP A 340 -17.06 7.28 -4.14
CA TRP A 340 -17.53 6.60 -5.35
C TRP A 340 -18.74 5.70 -5.12
N VAL A 341 -18.89 5.13 -3.92
CA VAL A 341 -20.09 4.36 -3.56
C VAL A 341 -21.22 5.32 -3.22
N ALA A 342 -20.92 6.38 -2.47
CA ALA A 342 -21.89 7.41 -2.08
C ALA A 342 -22.49 8.12 -3.30
N ALA A 343 -21.73 8.27 -4.39
CA ALA A 343 -22.20 8.90 -5.63
C ALA A 343 -23.47 8.26 -6.23
N TYR A 344 -23.66 6.96 -6.00
CA TYR A 344 -24.82 6.19 -6.49
C TYR A 344 -26.04 6.29 -5.58
N ASP A 345 -25.96 7.01 -4.45
CA ASP A 345 -27.06 7.16 -3.50
C ASP A 345 -27.62 5.80 -3.00
N LEU A 346 -26.73 4.80 -2.93
CA LEU A 346 -27.07 3.44 -2.51
C LEU A 346 -27.05 3.28 -0.98
N ILE A 347 -26.39 4.19 -0.28
CA ILE A 347 -26.05 4.05 1.13
C ILE A 347 -26.96 4.91 2.05
N GLY A 348 -27.69 5.87 1.48
CA GLY A 348 -28.49 6.87 2.19
C GLY A 348 -27.70 8.16 2.46
N GLU A 349 -28.38 9.29 2.65
CA GLU A 349 -27.77 10.62 2.83
C GLU A 349 -27.04 10.81 4.18
N ASP A 350 -27.05 9.79 5.04
CA ASP A 350 -26.57 9.87 6.40
C ASP A 350 -25.08 9.47 6.56
N LEU A 351 -24.13 9.86 5.71
CA LEU A 351 -22.69 9.57 5.95
C LEU A 351 -21.79 10.80 5.98
#